data_AF-A0A0P1FPK7-F1
#
_entry.id   AF-A0A0P1FPK7-F1
#
_cell.length_a   1.000
_cell.length_b   1.000
_cell.length_c   1.000
_cell.angle_alpha   90.00
_cell.angle_beta   90.00
_cell.angle_gamma   90.00
#
_symmetry.space_group_name_H-M   'P 1'
#
loop_
_entity.id
_entity.type
_entity.pdbx_description
1 polymer ?
#
loop_
_entity_poly.entity_id
_entity_poly.type
_entity_poly.pdbx_seq_one_letter_code
_entity_poly.pdbx_strand_id
1 'polypeptide(L)'
;MLTESGVDAVKIMPLAKRLGVSRTSFYWHFKDRDELLEAMIHRWEQKNTGNLVARTEAYAESIAEALFNLFDCWLDGDLFDARLDLAIRNWARNDAALQVRLDAEDAKRKEAMAAMFLRFDYDADQAEVRALTMLYTQIGYISMEIEEDPTQRMARMPDYIEVYTGQRPTRREVDRFRARHGG
;
A
#
# COMPACT_ATOMS: atom_id res chain seq x y z
N MET A 1 16.92 -3.64 6.08
CA MET A 1 17.74 -4.47 5.18
C MET A 1 17.13 -4.52 3.79
N LEU A 2 15.98 -5.18 3.57
CA LEU A 2 15.35 -5.19 2.23
C LEU A 2 15.05 -3.77 1.71
N THR A 3 14.43 -2.93 2.55
CA THR A 3 14.07 -1.53 2.26
C THR A 3 15.23 -0.52 2.27
N GLU A 4 16.43 -0.94 2.65
CA GLU A 4 17.61 -0.05 2.77
C GLU A 4 18.72 -0.46 1.80
N SER A 5 18.77 -1.72 1.40
CA SER A 5 19.95 -2.31 0.73
C SER A 5 19.59 -3.37 -0.31
N GLY A 6 18.29 -3.53 -0.62
CA GLY A 6 17.81 -4.49 -1.61
C GLY A 6 17.84 -5.96 -1.16
N VAL A 7 17.33 -6.83 -2.02
CA VAL A 7 17.16 -8.28 -1.75
C VAL A 7 18.48 -9.02 -1.58
N ASP A 8 19.54 -8.61 -2.28
CA ASP A 8 20.86 -9.26 -2.21
C ASP A 8 21.54 -9.06 -0.85
N ALA A 9 21.20 -7.98 -0.15
CA ALA A 9 21.67 -7.71 1.20
C ALA A 9 20.94 -8.55 2.25
N VAL A 10 19.79 -9.14 1.93
CA VAL A 10 19.02 -10.00 2.86
C VAL A 10 19.73 -11.33 2.99
N LYS A 11 20.53 -11.47 4.05
CA LYS A 11 21.26 -12.68 4.42
C LYS A 11 21.02 -13.00 5.89
N ILE A 12 20.89 -14.30 6.20
CA ILE A 12 20.57 -14.79 7.56
C ILE A 12 21.55 -14.25 8.61
N MET A 13 22.86 -14.36 8.37
CA MET A 13 23.86 -13.98 9.37
C MET A 13 23.88 -12.47 9.68
N PRO A 14 23.92 -11.56 8.68
CA PRO A 14 23.76 -10.12 8.92
C PRO A 14 22.46 -9.78 9.67
N LEU A 15 21.35 -10.44 9.32
CA LEU A 15 20.06 -10.17 9.97
C LEU A 15 20.02 -10.67 11.42
N ALA A 16 20.51 -11.89 11.68
CA ALA A 16 20.64 -12.43 13.03
C ALA A 16 21.50 -11.53 13.93
N LYS A 17 22.62 -11.03 13.40
CA LYS A 17 23.48 -10.06 14.10
C LYS A 17 22.75 -8.76 14.40
N ARG A 18 22.00 -8.21 13.43
CA ARG A 18 21.23 -6.96 13.61
C ARG A 18 20.10 -7.10 14.62
N LEU A 19 19.47 -8.27 14.68
CA LEU A 19 18.39 -8.59 15.62
C LEU A 19 18.91 -9.07 17.00
N GLY A 20 20.22 -9.21 17.18
CA GLY A 20 20.82 -9.68 18.43
C GLY A 20 20.51 -11.14 18.76
N VAL A 21 20.11 -11.95 17.78
CA VAL A 21 19.76 -13.37 17.97
C VAL A 21 20.88 -14.29 17.50
N SER A 22 21.00 -15.47 18.10
CA SER A 22 21.98 -16.47 17.67
C SER A 22 21.58 -17.10 16.33
N ARG A 23 22.56 -17.65 15.62
CA ARG A 23 22.32 -18.40 14.37
C ARG A 23 21.32 -19.54 14.58
N THR A 24 21.45 -20.27 15.69
CA THR A 24 20.54 -21.36 16.05
C THR A 24 19.12 -20.83 16.30
N SER A 25 18.96 -19.72 17.02
CA SER A 25 17.66 -19.08 17.24
C SER A 25 17.02 -18.60 15.94
N PHE A 26 17.82 -18.19 14.95
CA PHE A 26 17.30 -17.79 13.64
C PHE A 26 16.75 -19.00 12.87
N TYR A 27 17.48 -20.13 12.87
CA TYR A 27 17.03 -21.35 12.20
C TYR A 27 15.76 -21.98 12.81
N TRP A 28 15.41 -21.64 14.05
CA TRP A 28 14.10 -21.97 14.62
C TRP A 28 12.94 -21.21 13.96
N HIS A 29 13.21 -20.03 13.40
CA HIS A 29 12.20 -19.22 12.70
C HIS A 29 12.21 -19.43 11.19
N PHE A 30 13.39 -19.59 10.59
CA PHE A 30 13.56 -19.77 9.14
C PHE A 30 14.69 -20.77 8.87
N LYS A 31 14.37 -21.89 8.23
CA LYS A 31 15.26 -22.97 7.84
C LYS A 31 16.37 -22.49 6.90
N ASP A 32 16.07 -21.54 6.03
CA ASP A 32 17.03 -20.97 5.09
C ASP A 32 16.63 -19.54 4.66
N ARG A 33 17.39 -19.01 3.69
CA ARG A 33 17.18 -17.66 3.17
C ARG A 33 15.89 -17.58 2.35
N ASP A 34 15.53 -18.65 1.65
CA ASP A 34 14.39 -18.64 0.74
C ASP A 34 13.10 -18.64 1.56
N GLU A 35 13.04 -19.36 2.68
CA GLU A 35 11.91 -19.29 3.62
C GLU A 35 11.76 -17.90 4.26
N LEU A 36 12.88 -17.23 4.57
CA LEU A 36 12.85 -15.84 5.05
C LEU A 36 12.32 -14.88 3.97
N LEU A 37 12.78 -15.04 2.73
CA LEU A 37 12.36 -14.22 1.60
C LEU A 37 10.87 -14.41 1.30
N GLU A 38 10.40 -15.66 1.32
CA GLU A 38 8.98 -15.98 1.16
C GLU A 38 8.13 -15.34 2.26
N ALA A 39 8.57 -15.41 3.52
CA ALA A 39 7.87 -14.75 4.62
C ALA A 39 7.84 -13.23 4.49
N MET A 40 8.88 -12.61 3.91
CA MET A 40 8.87 -11.17 3.60
C MET A 40 7.85 -10.82 2.52
N ILE A 41 7.74 -11.62 1.46
CA ILE A 41 6.74 -11.41 0.40
C ILE A 41 5.34 -11.57 1.00
N HIS A 42 5.10 -12.63 1.77
CA HIS A 42 3.80 -12.85 2.40
C HIS A 42 3.41 -11.71 3.35
N ARG A 43 4.36 -11.20 4.14
CA ARG A 43 4.13 -10.02 4.99
C ARG A 43 3.74 -8.80 4.16
N TRP A 44 4.38 -8.58 3.01
CA TRP A 44 4.05 -7.48 2.12
C TRP A 44 2.65 -7.65 1.50
N GLU A 45 2.28 -8.84 1.04
CA GLU A 45 0.94 -9.14 0.51
C GLU A 45 -0.14 -8.84 1.55
N GLN A 46 0.03 -9.36 2.78
CA GLN A 46 -0.93 -9.16 3.88
C GLN A 46 -1.00 -7.70 4.32
N LYS A 47 0.16 -7.06 4.52
CA LYS A 47 0.21 -5.68 5.01
C LYS A 47 -0.30 -4.71 3.96
N ASN A 48 0.28 -4.72 2.76
CA ASN A 48 -0.01 -3.67 1.78
C ASN A 48 -1.32 -3.95 1.03
N THR A 49 -1.48 -5.13 0.43
CA THR A 49 -2.71 -5.41 -0.32
C THR A 49 -3.87 -5.73 0.60
N GLY A 50 -3.66 -6.59 1.61
CA GLY A 50 -4.73 -6.97 2.54
C GLY A 50 -5.37 -5.77 3.24
N ASN A 51 -4.56 -4.87 3.82
CA ASN A 51 -5.10 -3.67 4.46
C ASN A 51 -5.75 -2.70 3.46
N LEU A 52 -5.17 -2.54 2.26
CA LEU A 52 -5.73 -1.67 1.23
C LEU A 52 -7.13 -2.15 0.83
N VAL A 53 -7.28 -3.44 0.52
CA VAL A 53 -8.57 -4.06 0.21
C VAL A 53 -9.56 -3.83 1.36
N ALA A 54 -9.15 -4.13 2.60
CA ALA A 54 -10.00 -3.90 3.77
C ALA A 54 -10.43 -2.43 3.92
N ARG A 55 -9.58 -1.45 3.57
CA ARG A 55 -9.95 -0.03 3.58
C ARG A 55 -10.93 0.35 2.47
N THR A 56 -10.84 -0.26 1.30
CA THR A 56 -11.84 -0.07 0.24
C THR A 56 -13.21 -0.65 0.59
N GLU A 57 -13.24 -1.70 1.43
CA GLU A 57 -14.45 -2.39 1.88
C GLU A 57 -15.04 -1.81 3.18
N ALA A 58 -14.27 -1.00 3.90
CA ALA A 58 -14.71 -0.37 5.14
C ALA A 58 -15.97 0.47 4.93
N TYR A 59 -16.83 0.49 5.96
CA TYR A 59 -18.07 1.26 5.93
C TYR A 59 -17.82 2.74 5.62
N ALA A 60 -18.65 3.28 4.73
CA ALA A 60 -18.67 4.66 4.31
C ALA A 60 -20.08 5.03 3.84
N GLU A 61 -20.55 6.23 4.19
CA GLU A 61 -21.87 6.73 3.75
C GLU A 61 -21.81 7.34 2.34
N SER A 62 -20.60 7.64 1.86
CA SER A 62 -20.35 8.27 0.56
C SER A 62 -19.06 7.75 -0.07
N ILE A 63 -18.91 7.99 -1.37
CA ILE A 63 -17.65 7.71 -2.08
C ILE A 63 -16.47 8.51 -1.51
N ALA A 64 -16.71 9.73 -1.02
CA ALA A 64 -15.68 10.55 -0.40
C ALA A 64 -15.16 9.92 0.90
N GLU A 65 -16.06 9.46 1.79
CA GLU A 65 -15.67 8.74 3.00
C GLU A 65 -14.93 7.43 2.66
N ALA A 66 -15.37 6.71 1.63
CA ALA A 66 -14.74 5.46 1.21
C ALA A 66 -13.31 5.69 0.70
N LEU A 67 -13.08 6.72 -0.13
CA LEU A 67 -11.73 7.07 -0.57
C LEU A 67 -10.87 7.61 0.57
N PHE A 68 -11.44 8.36 1.53
CA PHE A 68 -10.68 8.76 2.71
C PHE A 68 -10.22 7.55 3.53
N ASN A 69 -11.04 6.49 3.66
CA ASN A 69 -10.61 5.22 4.27
C ASN A 69 -9.41 4.63 3.53
N LEU A 70 -9.43 4.60 2.20
CA LEU A 70 -8.29 4.17 1.40
C LEU A 70 -7.07 5.09 1.60
N PHE A 71 -7.25 6.40 1.72
CA PHE A 71 -6.16 7.36 1.92
C PHE A 71 -5.44 7.19 3.26
N ASP A 72 -6.04 6.50 4.23
CA ASP A 72 -5.35 6.11 5.46
C ASP A 72 -4.08 5.29 5.13
N CYS A 73 -4.14 4.42 4.11
CA CYS A 73 -2.97 3.66 3.65
C CYS A 73 -1.82 4.58 3.19
N TRP A 74 -2.11 5.78 2.72
CA TRP A 74 -1.08 6.70 2.21
C TRP A 74 -0.45 7.59 3.28
N LEU A 75 -1.01 7.56 4.49
CA LEU A 75 -0.59 8.38 5.62
C LEU A 75 -0.07 7.54 6.78
N ASP A 76 -0.56 6.30 6.90
CA ASP A 76 -0.19 5.37 7.96
C ASP A 76 0.68 4.23 7.42
N GLY A 77 1.95 4.26 7.80
CA GLY A 77 2.93 3.24 7.43
C GLY A 77 2.66 1.86 8.03
N ASP A 78 1.79 1.74 9.04
CA ASP A 78 1.33 0.46 9.57
C ASP A 78 0.23 -0.17 8.70
N LEU A 79 -0.53 0.64 7.96
CA LEU A 79 -1.50 0.16 6.98
C LEU A 79 -0.84 -0.20 5.65
N PHE A 80 0.09 0.62 5.15
CA PHE A 80 0.80 0.35 3.90
C PHE A 80 2.25 0.82 3.99
N ASP A 81 3.19 -0.09 3.76
CA ASP A 81 4.60 0.22 3.80
C ASP A 81 5.12 0.52 2.38
N ALA A 82 5.22 1.81 2.05
CA ALA A 82 5.66 2.28 0.74
C ALA A 82 7.10 1.86 0.41
N ARG A 83 7.99 1.84 1.42
CA ARG A 83 9.40 1.44 1.23
C ARG A 83 9.50 -0.07 0.97
N LEU A 84 8.68 -0.86 1.65
CA LEU A 84 8.57 -2.30 1.39
C LEU A 84 7.99 -2.57 0.00
N ASP A 85 6.94 -1.86 -0.41
CA ASP A 85 6.35 -1.99 -1.75
C ASP A 85 7.40 -1.72 -2.83
N LEU A 86 8.14 -0.62 -2.71
CA LEU A 86 9.23 -0.28 -3.64
C LEU A 86 10.30 -1.38 -3.68
N ALA A 87 10.71 -1.88 -2.52
CA ALA A 87 11.74 -2.92 -2.44
C ALA A 87 11.30 -4.24 -3.09
N ILE A 88 10.03 -4.64 -2.91
CA ILE A 88 9.46 -5.81 -3.58
C ILE A 88 9.37 -5.61 -5.09
N ARG A 89 8.91 -4.44 -5.55
CA ARG A 89 8.89 -4.09 -6.98
C ARG A 89 10.28 -4.13 -7.61
N ASN A 90 11.28 -3.61 -6.92
CA ASN A 90 12.67 -3.63 -7.37
C ASN A 90 13.22 -5.06 -7.46
N TRP A 91 12.88 -5.93 -6.50
CA TRP A 91 13.24 -7.35 -6.53
C TRP A 91 12.54 -8.08 -7.68
N ALA A 92 11.23 -7.88 -7.86
CA ALA A 92 10.44 -8.54 -8.90
C ALA A 92 11.00 -8.34 -10.32
N ARG A 93 11.65 -7.22 -10.62
CA ARG A 93 12.30 -6.97 -11.92
C ARG A 93 13.32 -8.04 -12.33
N ASN A 94 13.92 -8.73 -11.36
CA ASN A 94 14.91 -9.79 -11.59
C ASN A 94 14.40 -11.18 -11.16
N ASP A 95 13.12 -11.30 -10.81
CA ASP A 95 12.52 -12.52 -10.29
C ASP A 95 11.14 -12.73 -10.93
N ALA A 96 11.09 -13.57 -11.97
CA ALA A 96 9.87 -13.80 -12.74
C ALA A 96 8.73 -14.40 -11.91
N ALA A 97 9.05 -15.21 -10.89
CA ALA A 97 8.02 -15.79 -10.02
C ALA A 97 7.41 -14.74 -9.10
N LEU A 98 8.24 -13.84 -8.56
CA LEU A 98 7.76 -12.71 -7.78
C LEU A 98 7.02 -11.68 -8.63
N GLN A 99 7.43 -11.45 -9.89
CA GLN A 99 6.70 -10.56 -10.80
C GLN A 99 5.25 -11.01 -11.01
N VAL A 100 5.01 -12.31 -11.21
CA VAL A 100 3.65 -12.86 -11.33
C VAL A 100 2.81 -12.59 -10.08
N ARG A 101 3.41 -12.70 -8.88
CA ARG A 101 2.71 -12.38 -7.62
C ARG A 101 2.42 -10.89 -7.51
N LEU A 102 3.39 -10.04 -7.83
CA LEU A 102 3.21 -8.60 -7.83
C LEU A 102 2.07 -8.16 -8.75
N ASP A 103 2.01 -8.71 -9.96
CA ASP A 103 0.94 -8.43 -10.93
C ASP A 103 -0.42 -8.88 -10.40
N ALA A 104 -0.49 -10.03 -9.73
CA ALA A 104 -1.71 -10.52 -9.09
C ALA A 104 -2.16 -9.62 -7.93
N GLU A 105 -1.23 -9.11 -7.12
CA GLU A 105 -1.52 -8.19 -6.04
C GLU A 105 -2.00 -6.82 -6.55
N ASP A 106 -1.36 -6.27 -7.59
CA ASP A 106 -1.83 -5.04 -8.24
C ASP A 106 -3.22 -5.22 -8.88
N ALA A 107 -3.51 -6.39 -9.46
CA ALA A 107 -4.84 -6.72 -9.97
C ALA A 107 -5.90 -6.74 -8.86
N LYS A 108 -5.62 -7.35 -7.70
CA LYS A 108 -6.52 -7.33 -6.53
C LYS A 108 -6.78 -5.92 -6.03
N ARG A 109 -5.73 -5.08 -5.95
CA ARG A 109 -5.86 -3.66 -5.56
C ARG A 109 -6.76 -2.91 -6.53
N LYS A 110 -6.56 -3.09 -7.84
CA LYS A 110 -7.40 -2.48 -8.89
C LYS A 110 -8.86 -2.91 -8.74
N GLU A 111 -9.11 -4.22 -8.61
CA GLU A 111 -10.45 -4.78 -8.49
C GLU A 111 -11.18 -4.22 -7.26
N ALA A 112 -10.51 -4.18 -6.10
CA ALA A 112 -11.09 -3.66 -4.87
C ALA A 112 -11.41 -2.15 -4.97
N MET A 113 -10.52 -1.36 -5.58
CA MET A 113 -10.78 0.06 -5.85
C MET A 113 -11.95 0.27 -6.82
N ALA A 114 -12.03 -0.51 -7.90
CA ALA A 114 -13.13 -0.43 -8.86
C ALA A 114 -14.46 -0.84 -8.20
N ALA A 115 -14.48 -1.94 -7.45
CA ALA A 115 -15.63 -2.39 -6.68
C ALA A 115 -16.12 -1.32 -5.70
N MET A 116 -15.20 -0.58 -5.05
CA MET A 116 -15.56 0.55 -4.21
C MET A 116 -16.34 1.63 -4.98
N PHE A 117 -15.90 2.03 -6.18
CA PHE A 117 -16.65 2.99 -7.00
C PHE A 117 -18.01 2.45 -7.45
N LEU A 118 -18.08 1.19 -7.87
CA LEU A 118 -19.33 0.53 -8.29
C LEU A 118 -20.38 0.54 -7.17
N ARG A 119 -19.98 0.36 -5.90
CA ARG A 119 -20.90 0.43 -4.74
C ARG A 119 -21.55 1.80 -4.55
N PHE A 120 -20.99 2.86 -5.15
CA PHE A 120 -21.52 4.22 -5.09
C PHE A 120 -22.02 4.69 -6.46
N ASP A 121 -22.58 3.75 -7.25
CA ASP A 121 -23.31 3.99 -8.50
C ASP A 121 -22.49 4.61 -9.65
N TYR A 122 -21.16 4.42 -9.64
CA TYR A 122 -20.34 4.72 -10.80
C TYR A 122 -20.45 3.61 -11.84
N ASP A 123 -20.49 3.97 -13.13
CA ASP A 123 -20.45 3.00 -14.22
C ASP A 123 -19.15 2.20 -14.23
N ALA A 124 -19.21 0.94 -14.67
CA ALA A 124 -18.07 0.02 -14.67
C ALA A 124 -16.82 0.57 -15.39
N ASP A 125 -17.02 1.16 -16.58
CA ASP A 125 -15.91 1.76 -17.35
C ASP A 125 -15.24 2.91 -16.59
N GLN A 126 -16.03 3.74 -15.90
CA GLN A 126 -15.49 4.85 -15.10
C GLN A 126 -14.83 4.35 -13.81
N ALA A 127 -15.41 3.34 -13.16
CA ALA A 127 -14.86 2.73 -11.95
C ALA A 127 -13.48 2.12 -12.22
N GLU A 128 -13.32 1.40 -13.34
CA GLU A 128 -12.02 0.84 -13.73
C GLU A 128 -10.99 1.94 -14.01
N VAL A 129 -11.33 2.94 -14.82
CA VAL A 129 -10.37 4.00 -15.18
C VAL A 129 -9.96 4.82 -13.95
N ARG A 130 -10.88 5.08 -13.01
CA ARG A 130 -10.56 5.76 -11.74
C ARG A 130 -9.65 4.91 -10.85
N ALA A 131 -9.92 3.61 -10.73
CA ALA A 131 -9.05 2.69 -10.00
C ALA A 131 -7.63 2.64 -10.58
N LEU A 132 -7.50 2.54 -11.91
CA LEU A 132 -6.21 2.58 -12.60
C LEU A 132 -5.48 3.90 -12.34
N THR A 133 -6.19 5.03 -12.43
CA THR A 133 -5.61 6.35 -12.21
C THR A 133 -5.05 6.45 -10.78
N MET A 134 -5.83 6.05 -9.77
CA MET A 134 -5.38 6.07 -8.38
C MET A 134 -4.19 5.15 -8.12
N LEU A 135 -4.26 3.90 -8.62
CA LEU A 135 -3.19 2.92 -8.43
C LEU A 135 -1.89 3.39 -9.07
N TYR A 136 -1.94 3.85 -10.33
CA TYR A 136 -0.74 4.28 -11.04
C TYR A 136 -0.19 5.60 -10.53
N THR A 137 -1.03 6.54 -10.09
CA THR A 137 -0.55 7.75 -9.40
C THR A 137 0.23 7.36 -8.15
N GLN A 138 -0.30 6.46 -7.32
CA GLN A 138 0.38 6.06 -6.09
C GLN A 138 1.67 5.25 -6.35
N ILE A 139 1.66 4.35 -7.35
CA ILE A 139 2.88 3.66 -7.80
C ILE A 139 3.92 4.69 -8.29
N GLY A 140 3.48 5.74 -8.98
CA GLY A 140 4.35 6.85 -9.42
C GLY A 140 5.01 7.56 -8.23
N TYR A 141 4.22 7.93 -7.22
CA TYR A 141 4.74 8.52 -5.97
C TYR A 141 5.80 7.63 -5.31
N ILE A 142 5.52 6.33 -5.20
CA ILE A 142 6.43 5.35 -4.59
C ILE A 142 7.69 5.17 -5.44
N SER A 143 7.54 5.03 -6.75
CA SER A 143 8.66 4.74 -7.67
C SER A 143 9.59 5.92 -7.88
N MET A 144 9.06 7.15 -7.78
CA MET A 144 9.84 8.38 -7.83
C MET A 144 10.35 8.82 -6.45
N GLU A 145 10.03 8.05 -5.39
CA GLU A 145 10.41 8.34 -4.00
C GLU A 145 10.07 9.79 -3.61
N ILE A 146 8.87 10.26 -4.00
CA ILE A 146 8.44 11.63 -3.73
C ILE A 146 8.19 11.80 -2.24
N GLU A 147 8.97 12.67 -1.61
CA GLU A 147 8.75 13.13 -0.24
C GLU A 147 7.94 14.42 -0.25
N GLU A 148 6.81 14.42 0.45
CA GLU A 148 5.98 15.61 0.66
C GLU A 148 5.92 15.95 2.15
N ASP A 149 5.84 17.25 2.45
CA ASP A 149 5.48 17.69 3.78
C ASP A 149 4.11 17.09 4.19
N PRO A 150 4.01 16.40 5.34
CA PRO A 150 2.77 15.74 5.75
C PRO A 150 1.58 16.69 5.87
N THR A 151 1.81 17.93 6.28
CA THR A 151 0.76 18.95 6.42
C THR A 151 0.21 19.34 5.04
N GLN A 152 1.10 19.57 4.07
CA GLN A 152 0.69 19.87 2.69
C GLN A 152 -0.01 18.66 2.03
N ARG A 153 0.51 17.45 2.25
CA ARG A 153 -0.12 16.22 1.73
C ARG A 153 -1.54 16.06 2.28
N MET A 154 -1.72 16.23 3.59
CA MET A 154 -3.03 16.23 4.25
C MET A 154 -3.96 17.32 3.69
N ALA A 155 -3.44 18.53 3.46
CA ALA A 155 -4.22 19.65 2.94
C ALA A 155 -4.75 19.41 1.52
N ARG A 156 -4.03 18.63 0.69
CA ARG A 156 -4.42 18.27 -0.69
C ARG A 156 -5.46 17.15 -0.78
N MET A 157 -5.66 16.37 0.29
CA MET A 157 -6.54 15.19 0.25
C MET A 157 -7.97 15.49 -0.24
N PRO A 158 -8.65 16.58 0.19
CA PRO A 158 -9.97 16.92 -0.34
C PRO A 158 -10.00 17.17 -1.84
N ASP A 159 -8.94 17.79 -2.39
CA ASP A 159 -8.85 18.07 -3.83
C ASP A 159 -8.56 16.78 -4.60
N TYR A 160 -7.78 15.86 -4.04
CA TYR A 160 -7.62 14.51 -4.62
C TYR A 160 -8.95 13.73 -4.65
N ILE A 161 -9.79 13.83 -3.61
CA ILE A 161 -11.14 13.24 -3.65
C ILE A 161 -11.92 13.81 -4.83
N GLU A 162 -11.93 15.13 -5.00
CA GLU A 162 -12.65 15.78 -6.11
C GLU A 162 -12.10 15.34 -7.48
N VAL A 163 -10.79 15.22 -7.64
CA VAL A 163 -10.17 14.69 -8.86
C VAL A 163 -10.60 13.24 -9.13
N TYR A 164 -10.55 12.37 -8.13
CA TYR A 164 -10.82 10.94 -8.32
C TYR A 164 -12.29 10.57 -8.35
N THR A 165 -13.19 11.42 -7.86
CA THR A 165 -14.63 11.12 -7.81
C THR A 165 -15.45 12.07 -8.70
N GLY A 166 -14.94 13.26 -9.00
CA GLY A 166 -15.74 14.35 -9.57
C GLY A 166 -16.67 15.01 -8.54
N GLN A 167 -16.57 14.65 -7.25
CA GLN A 167 -17.39 15.16 -6.16
C GLN A 167 -16.50 15.77 -5.08
N ARG A 168 -16.77 17.03 -4.73
CA ARG A 168 -16.07 17.69 -3.62
C ARG A 168 -16.57 17.13 -2.29
N PRO A 169 -15.69 16.67 -1.39
CA PRO A 169 -16.11 16.18 -0.07
C PRO A 169 -16.71 17.33 0.75
N THR A 170 -17.69 17.00 1.58
CA THR A 170 -18.26 17.94 2.54
C THR A 170 -17.26 18.27 3.64
N ARG A 171 -17.43 19.44 4.27
CA ARG A 171 -16.60 19.84 5.41
C ARG A 171 -16.61 18.80 6.54
N ARG A 172 -17.77 18.17 6.80
CA ARG A 172 -17.92 17.15 7.84
C ARG A 172 -17.04 15.93 7.58
N GLU A 173 -16.99 15.46 6.34
CA GLU A 173 -16.17 14.31 5.94
C GLU A 173 -14.67 14.64 6.05
N VAL A 174 -14.27 15.84 5.62
CA VAL A 174 -12.88 16.31 5.75
C VAL A 174 -12.48 16.42 7.23
N ASP A 175 -13.30 17.04 8.07
CA ASP A 175 -13.01 17.23 9.49
C ASP A 175 -12.90 15.87 10.22
N ARG A 176 -13.77 14.90 9.89
CA ARG A 176 -13.71 13.52 10.42
C ARG A 176 -12.42 12.80 10.00
N PHE A 177 -12.03 12.93 8.72
CA PHE A 177 -10.79 12.35 8.22
C PHE A 177 -9.56 12.95 8.91
N ARG A 178 -9.49 14.28 9.07
CA ARG A 178 -8.36 14.95 9.74
C ARG A 178 -8.26 14.58 11.23
N ALA A 179 -9.40 14.49 11.92
CA ALA A 179 -9.44 14.16 13.34
C ALA A 179 -8.79 12.80 13.66
N ARG A 180 -8.87 11.80 12.76
CA ARG A 180 -8.22 10.50 12.97
C ARG A 180 -6.72 10.47 12.67
N HIS A 181 -6.18 11.52 12.04
CA HIS A 181 -4.76 11.67 11.67
C HIS A 181 -4.04 12.75 12.47
N GLY A 182 -4.61 13.18 13.60
CA GLY A 182 -3.93 14.04 14.57
C GLY A 182 -4.33 15.52 14.57
N GLY A 183 -5.28 15.96 13.73
CA GLY A 183 -5.87 17.31 13.76
C GLY A 183 -4.97 18.44 13.26
#